data_AF-Q1CQX8-F1
#
_entry.id   AF-Q1CQX8-F1
#
_cell.length_a   1.000
_cell.length_b   1.000
_cell.length_c   1.000
_cell.angle_alpha   90.00
_cell.angle_beta   90.00
_cell.angle_gamma   90.00
#
_symmetry.space_group_name_H-M   'P 1'
#
loop_
_entity.id
_entity.type
_entity.pdbx_description
1 polymer ?
#
loop_
_entity_poly.entity_id
_entity_poly.type
_entity_poly.pdbx_seq_one_letter_code
_entity_poly.pdbx_strand_id
1 'polypeptide(L)'
;MRILCVFCIDIYIVYVYNISIESEVSNMPMTPKQMIKLLKKNGFYEVSQNGSHKKFRDNNGHQTIVPMHNKDLGKGLEDTILKQAGLK
;
A
#
# COMPACT_ATOMS: atom_id res chain seq x y z
N MET A 1 -4.03 37.89 -23.91
CA MET A 1 -3.03 37.39 -22.95
C MET A 1 -3.67 37.09 -21.58
N ARG A 2 -4.71 36.23 -21.52
CA ARG A 2 -5.49 35.91 -20.30
C ARG A 2 -5.99 34.46 -20.24
N ILE A 3 -5.55 33.60 -21.17
CA ILE A 3 -6.04 32.22 -21.31
C ILE A 3 -5.00 31.20 -20.80
N LEU A 4 -3.71 31.57 -20.74
CA LEU A 4 -2.64 30.67 -20.29
C LEU A 4 -2.62 30.44 -18.76
N CYS A 5 -3.24 31.31 -17.97
CA CYS A 5 -3.17 31.24 -16.51
C CYS A 5 -4.19 30.24 -15.92
N VAL A 6 -5.37 30.11 -16.53
CA VAL A 6 -6.45 29.26 -15.99
C VAL A 6 -6.11 27.77 -16.13
N PHE A 7 -5.57 27.37 -17.29
CA PHE A 7 -5.18 25.98 -17.56
C PHE A 7 -4.12 25.43 -16.59
N CYS A 8 -3.23 26.30 -16.08
CA CYS A 8 -2.18 25.90 -15.14
C CYS A 8 -2.73 25.72 -13.72
N ILE A 9 -3.73 26.53 -13.35
CA ILE A 9 -4.41 26.45 -12.04
C ILE A 9 -5.20 25.14 -11.96
N ASP A 10 -5.89 24.75 -13.03
CA ASP A 10 -6.66 23.50 -13.07
C ASP A 10 -5.77 22.25 -12.87
N ILE A 11 -4.58 22.23 -13.50
CA ILE A 11 -3.61 21.13 -13.34
C ILE A 11 -3.05 21.08 -11.92
N TYR A 12 -2.70 22.24 -11.33
CA TYR A 12 -2.19 22.31 -9.96
C TYR A 12 -3.24 21.87 -8.94
N ILE A 13 -4.49 22.29 -9.12
CA ILE A 13 -5.63 21.88 -8.30
C ILE A 13 -5.77 20.35 -8.34
N VAL A 14 -5.84 19.73 -9.51
CA VAL A 14 -5.96 18.26 -9.65
C VAL A 14 -4.77 17.53 -9.03
N TYR A 15 -3.54 18.06 -9.15
CA TYR A 15 -2.35 17.46 -8.54
C TYR A 15 -2.39 17.53 -7.00
N VAL A 16 -2.77 18.69 -6.44
CA VAL A 16 -2.91 18.87 -4.99
C VAL A 16 -4.03 17.98 -4.43
N TYR A 17 -5.18 17.89 -5.11
CA TYR A 17 -6.27 17.00 -4.70
C TYR A 17 -5.85 15.52 -4.73
N ASN A 18 -5.10 15.09 -5.74
CA ASN A 18 -4.58 13.71 -5.80
C ASN A 18 -3.57 13.42 -4.66
N ILE A 19 -2.71 14.39 -4.30
CA ILE A 19 -1.80 14.29 -3.16
C ILE A 19 -2.56 14.17 -1.84
N SER A 20 -3.61 14.97 -1.64
CA SER A 20 -4.39 14.97 -0.40
C SER A 20 -5.12 13.65 -0.19
N ILE A 21 -5.67 13.05 -1.24
CA ILE A 21 -6.38 11.76 -1.17
C ILE A 21 -5.44 10.61 -0.74
N GLU A 22 -4.16 10.64 -1.15
CA GLU A 22 -3.21 9.58 -0.77
C GLU A 22 -2.81 9.64 0.72
N SER A 23 -2.97 10.81 1.37
CA SER A 23 -2.66 11.01 2.79
C SER A 23 -3.78 10.59 3.78
N GLU A 24 -5.04 10.56 3.33
CA GLU A 24 -6.21 10.22 4.17
C GLU A 24 -6.48 8.71 4.30
N VAL A 25 -5.76 7.84 3.58
CA VAL A 25 -5.94 6.37 3.66
C VAL A 25 -5.36 5.78 4.97
N SER A 26 -4.81 6.62 5.86
CA SER A 26 -4.05 6.20 7.04
C SER A 26 -4.87 5.72 8.25
N ASN A 27 -6.21 5.75 8.21
CA ASN A 27 -7.02 5.59 9.44
C ASN A 27 -8.07 4.46 9.45
N MET A 28 -7.97 3.46 8.58
CA MET A 28 -8.78 2.21 8.69
C MET A 28 -7.86 0.98 8.74
N PRO A 29 -8.26 -0.10 9.46
CA PRO A 29 -7.54 -1.36 9.40
C PRO A 29 -7.52 -1.86 7.95
N MET A 30 -6.33 -2.19 7.48
CA MET A 30 -6.08 -2.65 6.13
C MET A 30 -6.53 -4.10 5.99
N THR A 31 -7.30 -4.38 4.94
CA THR A 31 -7.65 -5.78 4.61
C THR A 31 -6.42 -6.54 4.09
N PRO A 32 -6.34 -7.87 4.24
CA PRO A 32 -5.23 -8.65 3.68
C PRO A 32 -5.02 -8.44 2.17
N LYS A 33 -6.12 -8.20 1.43
CA LYS A 33 -6.06 -7.90 -0.01
C LYS A 33 -5.35 -6.58 -0.30
N GLN A 34 -5.63 -5.54 0.48
CA GLN A 34 -4.95 -4.25 0.35
C GLN A 34 -3.47 -4.37 0.71
N MET A 35 -3.15 -5.12 1.77
CA MET A 35 -1.76 -5.39 2.15
C MET A 35 -0.99 -6.09 1.02
N ILE A 36 -1.58 -7.09 0.37
CA ILE A 36 -0.96 -7.75 -0.79
C ILE A 36 -0.74 -6.77 -1.94
N LYS A 37 -1.72 -5.88 -2.21
CA LYS A 37 -1.58 -4.87 -3.27
C LYS A 37 -0.43 -3.90 -2.95
N LEU A 38 -0.29 -3.49 -1.69
CA LEU A 38 0.79 -2.64 -1.21
C LEU A 38 2.16 -3.34 -1.35
N LEU A 39 2.27 -4.59 -0.91
CA LEU A 39 3.50 -5.38 -1.05
C LEU A 39 3.89 -5.51 -2.54
N LYS A 40 2.95 -5.86 -3.42
CA LYS A 40 3.22 -5.94 -4.86
C LYS A 40 3.64 -4.61 -5.49
N LYS A 41 3.05 -3.48 -5.06
CA LYS A 41 3.45 -2.13 -5.50
C LYS A 41 4.90 -1.82 -5.09
N ASN A 42 5.36 -2.38 -3.98
CA ASN A 42 6.73 -2.24 -3.47
C ASN A 42 7.71 -3.32 -3.97
N GLY A 43 7.35 -4.09 -5.01
CA GLY A 43 8.26 -5.06 -5.63
C GLY A 43 8.25 -6.46 -5.01
N PHE A 44 7.40 -6.74 -4.02
CA PHE A 44 7.27 -8.08 -3.46
C PHE A 44 6.53 -9.02 -4.41
N TYR A 45 7.02 -10.26 -4.54
CA TYR A 45 6.39 -11.34 -5.28
C TYR A 45 5.94 -12.47 -4.36
N GLU A 46 4.91 -13.21 -4.79
CA GLU A 46 4.39 -14.36 -4.04
C GLU A 46 5.31 -15.57 -4.27
N VAL A 47 5.81 -16.18 -3.19
CA VAL A 47 6.72 -17.33 -3.25
C VAL A 47 5.97 -18.64 -3.13
N SER A 48 5.12 -18.75 -2.12
CA SER A 48 4.32 -19.94 -1.86
C SER A 48 3.14 -19.60 -0.97
N GLN A 49 2.11 -20.44 -1.02
CA GLN A 49 0.96 -20.36 -0.14
C GLN A 49 0.83 -21.70 0.59
N ASN A 50 0.64 -21.64 1.91
CA ASN A 50 0.26 -22.81 2.71
C ASN A 50 -1.09 -22.53 3.37
N GLY A 51 -2.14 -23.23 2.93
CA GLY A 51 -3.50 -22.96 3.38
C GLY A 51 -3.89 -21.50 3.12
N SER A 52 -4.29 -20.78 4.17
CA SER A 52 -4.66 -19.37 4.11
C SER A 52 -3.47 -18.42 4.29
N HIS A 53 -2.23 -18.89 4.46
CA HIS A 53 -1.07 -18.02 4.66
C HIS A 53 -0.28 -17.90 3.37
N LYS A 54 -0.17 -16.68 2.83
CA LYS A 54 0.63 -16.37 1.65
C LYS A 54 1.99 -15.81 2.04
N LYS A 55 3.06 -16.33 1.45
CA LYS A 55 4.43 -15.86 1.67
C LYS A 55 4.84 -14.93 0.53
N PHE A 56 5.35 -13.77 0.88
CA PHE A 56 5.88 -12.78 -0.05
C PHE A 56 7.37 -12.57 0.20
N ARG A 57 8.11 -12.31 -0.87
CA ARG A 57 9.54 -12.01 -0.82
C ARG A 57 9.86 -10.87 -1.76
N ASP A 58 10.83 -10.06 -1.37
CA ASP A 58 11.41 -9.01 -2.20
C ASP A 58 12.81 -9.42 -2.68
N ASN A 59 13.29 -8.79 -3.75
CA ASN A 59 14.63 -8.96 -4.28
C ASN A 59 15.72 -8.54 -3.28
N ASN A 60 15.39 -7.65 -2.34
CA ASN A 60 16.30 -7.22 -1.28
C ASN A 60 16.45 -8.26 -0.15
N GLY A 61 15.74 -9.38 -0.22
CA GLY A 61 15.81 -10.47 0.76
C GLY A 61 14.80 -10.36 1.90
N HIS A 62 13.97 -9.33 1.94
CA HIS A 62 12.85 -9.24 2.89
C HIS A 62 11.80 -10.31 2.62
N GLN A 63 11.26 -10.90 3.68
CA GLN A 63 10.21 -11.91 3.60
C GLN A 63 9.08 -11.61 4.58
N THR A 64 7.84 -11.69 4.11
CA THR A 64 6.64 -11.47 4.92
C THR A 64 5.62 -12.57 4.71
N ILE A 65 4.75 -12.79 5.70
CA ILE A 65 3.66 -13.76 5.65
C ILE A 65 2.35 -13.04 5.92
N VAL A 66 1.41 -13.13 4.99
CA VAL A 66 0.09 -12.49 5.09
C VAL A 66 -0.98 -13.57 5.31
N PRO A 67 -1.71 -13.54 6.44
CA PRO A 67 -2.86 -14.41 6.65
C PRO A 67 -4.07 -13.91 5.85
N MET A 68 -4.63 -14.78 5.01
CA MET A 68 -5.77 -14.51 4.12
C MET A 68 -7.12 -14.94 4.69
N HIS A 69 -7.15 -15.55 5.87
CA HIS A 69 -8.40 -15.98 6.51
C HIS A 69 -9.07 -14.87 7.34
N ASN A 70 -8.34 -13.78 7.62
CA ASN A 70 -8.87 -12.65 8.38
C ASN A 70 -9.62 -11.69 7.47
N LYS A 71 -10.76 -11.15 7.94
CA LYS A 71 -11.46 -10.09 7.20
C LYS A 71 -10.64 -8.80 7.18
N ASP A 72 -10.09 -8.43 8.35
CA ASP A 72 -9.27 -7.24 8.56
C ASP A 72 -7.96 -7.64 9.27
N LEU A 73 -6.84 -7.00 8.91
CA LEU A 73 -5.61 -7.13 9.68
C LEU A 73 -5.71 -6.21 10.90
N GLY A 74 -5.29 -6.71 12.06
CA GLY A 74 -5.14 -5.84 13.23
C GLY A 74 -3.94 -4.91 13.02
N LYS A 75 -4.03 -3.66 13.51
CA LYS A 75 -2.97 -2.65 13.40
C LYS A 75 -1.57 -3.16 13.81
N GLY A 76 -1.48 -4.00 14.85
CA GLY A 76 -0.21 -4.58 15.28
C GLY A 76 0.37 -5.59 14.27
N LEU A 77 -0.49 -6.35 13.59
CA LEU A 77 -0.05 -7.30 12.56
C LEU A 77 0.39 -6.58 11.30
N GLU A 78 -0.35 -5.54 10.90
CA GLU A 78 0.04 -4.65 9.79
C GLU A 78 1.41 -4.03 10.03
N ASP A 79 1.61 -3.41 11.20
CA ASP A 79 2.88 -2.80 11.58
C ASP A 79 4.02 -3.82 11.59
N THR A 80 3.75 -5.05 12.01
CA THR A 80 4.74 -6.14 11.99
C THR A 80 5.12 -6.49 10.55
N ILE A 81 4.15 -6.63 9.66
CA ILE A 81 4.38 -6.92 8.23
C ILE A 81 5.14 -5.77 7.56
N LEU A 82 4.78 -4.52 7.83
CA LEU A 82 5.47 -3.35 7.27
C LEU A 82 6.91 -3.22 7.74
N LYS A 83 7.18 -3.49 9.03
CA LYS A 83 8.55 -3.53 9.57
C LYS A 83 9.37 -4.66 8.94
N GLN A 84 8.77 -5.85 8.78
CA GLN A 84 9.43 -6.98 8.10
C GLN A 84 9.69 -6.69 6.61
N ALA A 85 8.82 -5.89 5.98
CA ALA A 85 8.97 -5.43 4.61
C ALA A 85 9.96 -4.25 4.45
N GLY A 86 10.43 -3.65 5.56
CA GLY A 86 11.30 -2.46 5.53
C GLY A 86 10.58 -1.20 5.04
N LEU A 87 9.25 -1.14 5.14
CA LEU A 87 8.43 -0.01 4.69
C LEU A 87 8.09 0.97 5.83
N LYS A 88 8.50 0.66 7.07
CA LYS A 88 8.31 1.45 8.28
C LYS A 88 9.49 1.23 9.23
#